data_AF-A0A0S8G634-F1
#
_entry.id   AF-A0A0S8G634-F1
#
_cell.length_a   1.000
_cell.length_b   1.000
_cell.length_c   1.000
_cell.angle_alpha   90.00
_cell.angle_beta   90.00
_cell.angle_gamma   90.00
#
_symmetry.space_group_name_H-M   'P 1'
#
loop_
_entity.id
_entity.type
_entity.pdbx_description
1 polymer ?
#
loop_
_entity_poly.entity_id
_entity_poly.type
_entity_poly.pdbx_seq_one_letter_code
_entity_poly.pdbx_strand_id
1 'polypeptide(L)'
;MALLSKSILATVFLAAGLVAVILMLALMGRAERKMSPVVLRRLHKIFGGIFLVLLLVISYFCLAYVKMAGEGLSVRAVFHGVLALTLFIVLVLKIAIVRFYREFMRFVPSLGLAVFVLAFVVYTTSAGYFFLVGAGGQPTPPQEGAASRLSPEVENGRMLFARKCSYCHYADSDQGKLGPGLREVLTRETLPQSGRPATPENIRQQLINPFGNMPSFRASLTEKEIDELIAYLSTL
;
A
#
# COMPACT_ATOMS: atom_id res chain seq x y z
N MET A 1 -7.83 -11.29 10.40
CA MET A 1 -6.97 -12.44 9.99
C MET A 1 -6.34 -12.30 8.60
N ALA A 2 -7.00 -11.71 7.60
CA ALA A 2 -6.49 -11.64 6.21
C ALA A 2 -5.24 -10.76 5.98
N LEU A 3 -4.92 -9.83 6.88
CA LEU A 3 -3.72 -8.98 6.78
C LEU A 3 -2.46 -9.69 7.31
N LEU A 4 -2.60 -10.44 8.41
CA LEU A 4 -1.50 -11.23 8.98
C LEU A 4 -1.00 -12.29 8.01
N SER A 5 -1.90 -13.00 7.32
CA SER A 5 -1.50 -14.03 6.34
C SER A 5 -0.71 -13.44 5.16
N LYS A 6 -1.09 -12.26 4.67
CA LYS A 6 -0.36 -11.55 3.59
C LYS A 6 1.02 -11.07 4.04
N SER A 7 1.14 -10.50 5.24
CA SER A 7 2.42 -10.03 5.78
C SER A 7 3.37 -11.18 6.11
N ILE A 8 2.86 -12.33 6.58
CA ILE A 8 3.65 -13.54 6.79
C ILE A 8 4.18 -14.04 5.45
N LEU A 9 3.30 -14.17 4.44
CA LEU A 9 3.69 -14.64 3.11
C LEU A 9 4.77 -13.75 2.48
N ALA A 10 4.63 -12.43 2.56
CA ALA A 10 5.62 -11.47 2.07
C ALA A 10 6.96 -11.55 2.82
N THR A 11 6.91 -11.80 4.14
CA THR A 11 8.13 -11.96 4.96
C THR A 11 8.87 -13.25 4.60
N VAL A 12 8.15 -14.36 4.42
CA VAL A 12 8.75 -15.63 3.97
C VAL A 12 9.35 -15.49 2.56
N PHE A 13 8.65 -14.77 1.67
CA PHE A 13 9.17 -14.43 0.33
C PHE A 13 10.50 -13.68 0.39
N LEU A 14 10.57 -12.62 1.20
CA LEU A 14 11.80 -11.84 1.35
C LEU A 14 12.93 -12.66 1.99
N ALA A 15 12.63 -13.48 3.00
CA ALA A 15 13.60 -14.35 3.65
C ALA A 15 14.19 -15.38 2.68
N ALA A 16 13.35 -16.01 1.83
CA ALA A 16 13.81 -16.93 0.80
C ALA A 16 14.77 -16.23 -0.20
N GLY A 17 14.45 -14.99 -0.59
CA GLY A 17 15.30 -14.17 -1.44
C GLY A 17 16.65 -13.84 -0.80
N LEU A 18 16.64 -13.45 0.48
CA LEU A 18 17.85 -13.14 1.24
C LEU A 18 18.78 -14.36 1.34
N VAL A 19 18.22 -15.53 1.70
CA VAL A 19 19.00 -16.78 1.74
C VAL A 19 19.58 -17.11 0.37
N ALA A 20 18.80 -16.99 -0.71
CA ALA A 20 19.29 -17.23 -2.07
C ALA A 20 20.46 -16.30 -2.45
N VAL A 21 20.41 -15.01 -2.09
CA VAL A 21 21.51 -14.06 -2.33
C VAL A 21 22.74 -14.39 -1.48
N ILE A 22 22.57 -14.70 -0.19
CA ILE A 22 23.70 -15.08 0.68
C ILE A 22 24.41 -16.32 0.14
N LEU A 23 23.66 -17.33 -0.32
CA LEU A 23 24.23 -18.54 -0.91
C LEU A 23 25.00 -18.25 -2.20
N MET A 24 24.50 -17.33 -3.03
CA MET A 24 25.19 -16.87 -4.25
C MET A 24 26.48 -16.12 -3.89
N LEU A 25 26.44 -15.19 -2.94
CA LEU A 25 27.62 -14.45 -2.49
C LEU A 25 28.66 -15.38 -1.86
N ALA A 26 28.24 -16.40 -1.09
CA ALA A 26 29.14 -17.40 -0.53
C ALA A 26 29.81 -18.26 -1.61
N LEU A 27 29.13 -18.54 -2.72
CA LEU A 27 29.72 -19.23 -3.88
C LEU A 27 30.79 -18.39 -4.59
N MET A 28 30.65 -17.06 -4.61
CA MET A 28 31.51 -16.18 -5.40
C MET A 28 32.64 -15.52 -4.59
N GLY A 29 32.37 -15.14 -3.33
CA GLY A 29 33.21 -14.21 -2.58
C GLY A 29 34.02 -14.79 -1.43
N ARG A 30 33.85 -16.08 -1.07
CA ARG A 30 34.66 -16.71 0.00
C ARG A 30 35.73 -17.63 -0.57
N ALA A 31 36.98 -17.37 -0.18
CA ALA A 31 38.14 -18.23 -0.43
C ALA A 31 38.00 -19.56 0.33
N GLU A 32 37.60 -19.51 1.60
CA GLU A 32 37.28 -20.70 2.40
C GLU A 32 35.77 -20.90 2.55
N ARG A 33 35.28 -22.02 2.02
CA ARG A 33 33.85 -22.37 2.04
C ARG A 33 33.61 -23.48 3.05
N LYS A 34 32.75 -23.21 4.04
CA LYS A 34 32.30 -24.23 5.01
C LYS A 34 31.47 -25.36 4.37
N MET A 35 30.90 -25.12 3.19
CA MET A 35 30.06 -26.08 2.45
C MET A 35 30.60 -26.25 1.04
N SER A 36 30.39 -27.45 0.47
CA SER A 36 30.84 -27.73 -0.89
C SER A 36 30.08 -26.87 -1.94
N PRO A 37 30.72 -26.53 -3.07
CA PRO A 37 30.09 -25.71 -4.11
C PRO A 37 28.83 -26.36 -4.71
N VAL A 38 28.77 -27.69 -4.71
CA VAL A 38 27.62 -28.46 -5.19
C VAL A 38 26.40 -28.23 -4.29
N VAL A 39 26.60 -28.30 -2.97
CA VAL A 39 25.52 -28.10 -1.98
C VAL A 39 25.02 -26.66 -2.04
N LEU A 40 25.91 -25.68 -2.04
CA LEU A 40 25.53 -24.26 -2.15
C LEU A 40 24.70 -23.98 -3.40
N ARG A 41 25.09 -24.54 -4.56
CA ARG A 41 24.34 -24.36 -5.82
C ARG A 41 22.97 -25.02 -5.76
N ARG A 42 22.86 -26.21 -5.14
CA ARG A 42 21.57 -26.89 -4.94
C ARG A 42 20.66 -26.06 -4.03
N LEU A 43 21.16 -25.58 -2.89
CA LEU A 43 20.41 -24.73 -1.98
C LEU A 43 19.96 -23.43 -2.65
N HIS A 44 20.83 -22.75 -3.41
CA HIS A 44 20.45 -21.55 -4.14
C HIS A 44 19.29 -21.81 -5.10
N LYS A 45 19.30 -22.94 -5.82
CA LYS A 45 18.19 -23.34 -6.71
C LYS A 45 16.90 -23.62 -5.95
N ILE A 46 16.98 -24.27 -4.79
CA ILE A 46 15.80 -24.56 -3.94
C ILE A 46 15.17 -23.25 -3.44
N PHE A 47 15.97 -22.39 -2.79
CA PHE A 47 15.47 -21.11 -2.27
C PHE A 47 15.03 -20.16 -3.40
N GLY A 48 15.73 -20.15 -4.53
CA GLY A 48 15.30 -19.40 -5.73
C GLY A 48 13.99 -19.94 -6.34
N GLY A 49 13.76 -21.26 -6.29
CA GLY A 49 12.51 -21.87 -6.69
C GLY A 49 11.35 -21.52 -5.76
N ILE A 50 11.58 -21.58 -4.44
CA ILE A 50 10.62 -21.14 -3.42
C ILE A 50 10.26 -19.66 -3.64
N PHE A 51 11.26 -18.80 -3.83
CA PHE A 51 11.07 -17.39 -4.13
C PHE A 51 10.18 -17.17 -5.36
N LEU A 52 10.43 -17.91 -6.44
CA LEU A 52 9.62 -17.82 -7.67
C LEU A 52 8.17 -18.27 -7.44
N VAL A 53 7.94 -19.38 -6.75
CA VAL A 53 6.59 -19.87 -6.44
C VAL A 53 5.83 -18.84 -5.59
N LEU A 54 6.46 -18.34 -4.53
CA LEU A 54 5.88 -17.31 -3.67
C LEU A 54 5.58 -16.02 -4.45
N LEU A 55 6.49 -15.60 -5.33
CA LEU A 55 6.26 -14.45 -6.21
C LEU A 55 5.01 -14.65 -7.07
N LEU A 56 4.84 -15.81 -7.71
CA LEU A 56 3.68 -16.09 -8.55
C LEU A 56 2.37 -16.09 -7.74
N VAL A 57 2.38 -16.69 -6.55
CA VAL A 57 1.22 -16.68 -5.64
C VAL A 57 0.87 -15.26 -5.20
N ILE A 58 1.85 -14.45 -4.78
CA ILE A 58 1.63 -13.06 -4.38
C ILE A 58 1.14 -12.22 -5.57
N SER A 59 1.74 -12.39 -6.75
CA SER A 59 1.34 -11.70 -7.98
C SER A 59 -0.11 -12.01 -8.36
N TYR A 60 -0.57 -13.26 -8.21
CA TYR A 60 -1.97 -13.63 -8.41
C TYR A 60 -2.91 -12.81 -7.50
N PHE A 61 -2.61 -12.75 -6.19
CA PHE A 61 -3.41 -11.96 -5.26
C PHE A 61 -3.33 -10.45 -5.53
N CYS A 62 -2.19 -9.96 -6.03
CA CYS A 62 -2.01 -8.56 -6.43
C CYS A 62 -2.91 -8.21 -7.62
N LEU A 63 -2.91 -9.03 -8.67
CA LEU A 63 -3.77 -8.85 -9.84
C LEU A 63 -5.26 -8.95 -9.48
N ALA A 64 -5.62 -9.89 -8.60
CA ALA A 64 -6.98 -10.00 -8.08
C ALA A 64 -7.40 -8.71 -7.34
N TYR A 65 -6.52 -8.15 -6.51
CA TYR A 65 -6.76 -6.88 -5.83
C TYR A 65 -6.94 -5.70 -6.80
N VAL A 66 -6.06 -5.57 -7.80
CA VAL A 66 -6.17 -4.52 -8.83
C VAL A 66 -7.51 -4.62 -9.57
N LYS A 67 -7.91 -5.83 -9.96
CA LYS A 67 -9.21 -6.07 -10.61
C LYS A 67 -10.39 -5.64 -9.74
N MET A 68 -10.30 -5.84 -8.42
CA MET A 68 -11.34 -5.42 -7.47
C MET A 68 -11.32 -3.91 -7.19
N ALA A 69 -10.16 -3.26 -7.26
CA ALA A 69 -9.99 -1.86 -6.92
C ALA A 69 -10.46 -0.89 -8.04
N GLY A 70 -10.48 -1.33 -9.29
CA GLY A 70 -10.86 -0.50 -10.43
C GLY A 70 -10.00 0.76 -10.55
N GLU A 71 -10.62 1.91 -10.79
CA GLU A 71 -9.92 3.22 -10.91
C GLU A 71 -9.47 3.80 -9.55
N GLY A 72 -9.84 3.18 -8.42
CA GLY A 72 -9.55 3.67 -7.07
C GLY A 72 -8.15 3.37 -6.53
N LEU A 73 -7.14 3.20 -7.38
CA LEU A 73 -5.79 2.81 -6.95
C LEU A 73 -5.06 3.96 -6.24
N SER A 74 -4.67 3.72 -4.98
CA SER A 74 -3.79 4.65 -4.27
C SER A 74 -2.43 4.78 -4.95
N VAL A 75 -1.77 5.93 -4.79
CA VAL A 75 -0.39 6.17 -5.26
C VAL A 75 0.55 5.04 -4.80
N ARG A 76 0.48 4.64 -3.53
CA ARG A 76 1.27 3.53 -2.99
C ARG A 76 1.03 2.21 -3.75
N ALA A 77 -0.21 1.91 -4.12
CA ALA A 77 -0.54 0.70 -4.88
C ALA A 77 0.04 0.75 -6.30
N VAL A 78 0.02 1.93 -6.96
CA VAL A 78 0.65 2.12 -8.27
C VAL A 78 2.16 1.91 -8.20
N PHE A 79 2.84 2.56 -7.24
CA PHE A 79 4.28 2.38 -7.04
C PHE A 79 4.64 0.93 -6.74
N HIS A 80 3.89 0.26 -5.86
CA HIS A 80 4.07 -1.16 -5.57
C HIS A 80 3.94 -2.02 -6.85
N GLY A 81 2.90 -1.77 -7.65
CA GLY A 81 2.65 -2.50 -8.90
C GLY A 81 3.76 -2.33 -9.94
N VAL A 82 4.22 -1.10 -10.17
CA VAL A 82 5.32 -0.81 -11.10
C VAL A 82 6.60 -1.51 -10.67
N LEU A 83 6.98 -1.40 -9.39
CA LEU A 83 8.19 -2.04 -8.86
C LEU A 83 8.09 -3.58 -8.92
N ALA A 84 6.92 -4.15 -8.64
CA ALA A 84 6.69 -5.59 -8.72
C ALA A 84 6.78 -6.10 -10.18
N LEU A 85 6.27 -5.33 -11.14
CA LEU A 85 6.39 -5.65 -12.55
C LEU A 85 7.85 -5.60 -13.01
N THR A 86 8.60 -4.56 -12.62
CA THR A 86 10.04 -4.47 -12.90
C THR A 86 10.79 -5.67 -12.32
N LEU A 87 10.51 -6.05 -11.07
CA LEU A 87 11.07 -7.26 -10.46
C LEU A 87 10.79 -8.51 -11.29
N PHE A 88 9.54 -8.70 -11.72
CA PHE A 88 9.15 -9.87 -12.50
C PHE A 88 9.90 -9.93 -13.83
N ILE A 89 10.00 -8.80 -14.53
CA ILE A 89 10.73 -8.69 -15.81
C ILE A 89 12.20 -9.02 -15.61
N VAL A 90 12.86 -8.44 -14.61
CA VAL A 90 14.30 -8.69 -14.33
C VAL A 90 14.53 -10.16 -13.95
N LEU A 91 13.61 -10.79 -13.21
CA LEU A 91 13.71 -12.21 -12.88
C LEU A 91 13.54 -13.11 -14.11
N VAL A 92 12.58 -12.82 -14.99
CA VAL A 92 12.40 -13.55 -16.26
C VAL A 92 13.64 -13.40 -17.12
N LEU A 93 14.19 -12.19 -17.24
CA LEU A 93 15.44 -11.93 -17.97
C LEU A 93 16.61 -12.74 -17.39
N LYS A 94 16.77 -12.75 -16.06
CA LYS A 94 17.79 -13.55 -15.37
C LYS A 94 17.64 -15.04 -15.71
N ILE A 95 16.42 -15.58 -15.67
CA ILE A 95 16.15 -16.99 -15.99
C ILE A 95 16.46 -17.28 -17.46
N ALA A 96 16.05 -16.39 -18.37
CA ALA A 96 16.33 -16.51 -19.80
C ALA A 96 17.83 -16.52 -20.08
N ILE A 97 18.60 -15.63 -19.44
CA ILE A 97 20.07 -15.60 -19.59
C ILE A 97 20.69 -16.92 -19.14
N VAL A 98 20.30 -17.44 -17.97
CA VAL A 98 20.84 -18.70 -17.44
C VAL A 98 20.46 -19.91 -18.32
N ARG A 99 19.30 -19.89 -18.99
CA ARG A 99 18.81 -21.00 -19.80
C ARG A 99 19.32 -20.99 -21.23
N PHE A 100 19.43 -19.82 -21.84
CA PHE A 100 19.62 -19.68 -23.29
C PHE A 100 20.87 -18.89 -23.68
N TYR A 101 21.31 -17.93 -22.87
CA TYR A 101 22.36 -16.97 -23.25
C TYR A 101 23.64 -17.11 -22.42
N ARG A 102 24.44 -18.15 -22.74
CA ARG A 102 25.67 -18.50 -22.00
C ARG A 102 26.70 -17.37 -21.92
N GLU A 103 26.81 -16.54 -22.95
CA GLU A 103 27.78 -15.43 -23.01
C GLU A 103 27.50 -14.31 -21.99
N PHE A 104 26.23 -14.15 -21.60
CA PHE A 104 25.79 -13.13 -20.64
C PHE A 104 25.83 -13.61 -19.18
N MET A 105 26.33 -14.83 -18.92
CA MET A 105 26.40 -15.41 -17.58
C MET A 105 27.17 -14.54 -16.57
N ARG A 106 28.12 -13.72 -17.04
CA ARG A 106 28.85 -12.77 -16.20
C ARG A 106 27.95 -11.77 -15.46
N PHE A 107 26.79 -11.44 -16.04
CA PHE A 107 25.85 -10.45 -15.50
C PHE A 107 24.78 -11.07 -14.58
N VAL A 108 24.69 -12.40 -14.51
CA VAL A 108 23.67 -13.09 -13.69
C VAL A 108 23.75 -12.73 -12.20
N PRO A 109 24.93 -12.55 -11.58
CA PRO A 109 25.02 -12.13 -10.19
C PRO A 109 24.46 -10.72 -9.93
N SER A 110 24.74 -9.75 -10.81
CA SER A 110 24.19 -8.39 -10.66
C SER A 110 22.69 -8.37 -10.84
N LEU A 111 22.15 -9.14 -11.80
CA LEU A 111 20.71 -9.34 -11.95
C LEU A 111 20.10 -10.01 -10.72
N GLY A 112 20.78 -11.00 -10.12
CA GLY A 112 20.36 -11.64 -8.87
C GLY A 112 20.25 -10.65 -7.71
N LEU A 113 21.23 -9.75 -7.57
CA LEU A 113 21.20 -8.69 -6.56
C LEU A 113 20.08 -7.67 -6.85
N ALA A 114 19.92 -7.25 -8.11
CA ALA A 114 18.87 -6.33 -8.52
C ALA A 114 17.47 -6.89 -8.20
N VAL A 115 17.22 -8.18 -8.47
CA VAL A 115 15.96 -8.84 -8.09
C VAL A 115 15.72 -8.75 -6.58
N PHE A 116 16.74 -8.99 -5.77
CA PHE A 116 16.60 -8.93 -4.32
C PHE A 116 16.36 -7.50 -3.80
N VAL A 117 17.08 -6.51 -4.33
CA VAL A 117 16.86 -5.10 -3.98
C VAL A 117 15.45 -4.67 -4.35
N LEU A 118 14.98 -4.99 -5.56
CA LEU A 118 13.60 -4.71 -5.95
C LEU A 118 12.60 -5.42 -5.03
N ALA A 119 12.85 -6.67 -4.66
CA ALA A 119 11.98 -7.44 -3.76
C ALA A 119 11.87 -6.78 -2.38
N PHE A 120 13.01 -6.30 -1.87
CA PHE A 120 13.07 -5.56 -0.62
C PHE A 120 12.28 -4.25 -0.70
N VAL A 121 12.46 -3.45 -1.76
CA VAL A 121 11.71 -2.20 -1.92
C VAL A 121 10.20 -2.47 -2.03
N VAL A 122 9.77 -3.46 -2.81
CA VAL A 122 8.36 -3.88 -2.91
C VAL A 122 7.80 -4.34 -1.55
N TYR A 123 8.61 -5.06 -0.76
CA TYR A 123 8.24 -5.46 0.60
C TYR A 123 8.07 -4.23 1.51
N THR A 124 8.97 -3.25 1.45
CA THR A 124 8.87 -2.03 2.26
C THR A 124 7.65 -1.18 1.93
N THR A 125 7.23 -1.09 0.66
CA THR A 125 6.00 -0.36 0.28
C THR A 125 4.70 -1.09 0.68
N SER A 126 4.81 -2.31 1.22
CA SER A 126 3.69 -3.15 1.64
C SER A 126 3.81 -3.58 3.11
N ALA A 127 4.22 -4.83 3.37
CA ALA A 127 4.31 -5.38 4.72
C ALA A 127 5.30 -4.61 5.61
N GLY A 128 6.44 -4.17 5.07
CA GLY A 128 7.43 -3.41 5.80
C GLY A 128 6.89 -2.07 6.32
N TYR A 129 6.08 -1.36 5.53
CA TYR A 129 5.38 -0.15 5.97
C TYR A 129 4.48 -0.43 7.18
N PHE A 130 3.72 -1.53 7.17
CA PHE A 130 2.87 -1.91 8.29
C PHE A 130 3.66 -2.27 9.54
N PHE A 131 4.83 -2.92 9.41
CA PHE A 131 5.70 -3.19 10.55
C PHE A 131 6.35 -1.92 11.10
N LEU A 132 6.82 -1.01 10.24
CA LEU A 132 7.46 0.25 10.66
C LEU A 132 6.46 1.20 11.33
N VAL A 133 5.28 1.39 10.73
CA VAL A 133 4.24 2.26 11.28
C VAL A 133 3.50 1.58 12.43
N GLY A 134 3.32 0.25 12.39
CA GLY A 134 2.68 -0.51 13.45
C GLY A 134 3.54 -0.69 14.71
N ALA A 135 4.88 -0.72 14.58
CA ALA A 135 5.80 -0.78 15.72
C ALA A 135 6.09 0.59 16.35
N GLY A 136 5.82 1.70 15.65
CA GLY A 136 6.06 3.08 16.09
C GLY A 136 4.91 3.73 16.86
N GLY A 137 3.97 2.94 17.37
CA GLY A 137 2.71 3.45 17.92
C GLY A 137 1.69 3.65 16.79
N GLN A 138 0.66 2.82 16.79
CA GLN A 138 -0.53 3.14 16.02
C GLN A 138 -1.04 4.52 16.48
N PRO A 139 -1.41 5.46 15.58
CA PRO A 139 -2.62 6.21 15.86
C PRO A 139 -3.66 5.11 16.04
N THR A 140 -4.10 4.92 17.29
CA THR A 140 -5.14 3.97 17.66
C THR A 140 -6.18 3.98 16.54
N PRO A 141 -6.45 2.83 15.89
CA PRO A 141 -7.69 2.72 15.14
C PRO A 141 -8.78 3.20 16.11
N PRO A 142 -9.71 4.09 15.71
CA PRO A 142 -10.83 4.44 16.54
C PRO A 142 -11.38 3.13 17.08
N GLN A 143 -11.38 3.00 18.41
CA GLN A 143 -11.72 1.76 19.08
C GLN A 143 -13.06 1.29 18.51
N GLU A 144 -13.07 0.09 17.91
CA GLU A 144 -14.28 -0.72 17.74
C GLU A 144 -14.80 -1.03 19.15
N GLY A 145 -15.50 -0.06 19.69
CA GLY A 145 -15.91 0.01 21.09
C GLY A 145 -17.02 1.02 21.29
N ALA A 146 -17.87 1.20 20.26
CA ALA A 146 -19.23 1.73 20.31
C ALA A 146 -19.72 1.94 18.87
N ALA A 147 -19.75 0.86 18.07
CA ALA A 147 -20.65 0.86 16.93
C ALA A 147 -22.08 0.81 17.50
N SER A 148 -22.59 1.98 17.91
CA SER A 148 -23.97 2.32 17.56
C SER A 148 -24.13 1.90 16.10
N ARG A 149 -25.21 1.20 15.76
CA ARG A 149 -25.47 0.73 14.40
C ARG A 149 -25.61 1.96 13.50
N LEU A 150 -24.49 2.55 13.10
CA LEU A 150 -24.44 3.63 12.14
C LEU A 150 -25.06 3.07 10.88
N SER A 151 -25.95 3.86 10.29
CA SER A 151 -26.67 3.41 9.10
C SER A 151 -25.66 3.16 7.97
N PRO A 152 -25.98 2.28 6.99
CA PRO A 152 -25.10 2.02 5.86
C PRO A 152 -24.60 3.30 5.15
N GLU A 153 -25.42 4.36 5.16
CA GLU A 153 -25.10 5.68 4.60
C GLU A 153 -23.94 6.35 5.34
N VAL A 154 -23.95 6.33 6.67
CA VAL A 154 -22.86 6.91 7.50
C VAL A 154 -21.56 6.14 7.29
N GLU A 155 -21.63 4.81 7.20
CA GLU A 155 -20.46 3.98 6.96
C GLU A 155 -19.87 4.20 5.55
N ASN A 156 -20.73 4.33 4.54
CA ASN A 156 -20.30 4.72 3.18
C ASN A 156 -19.65 6.10 3.18
N GLY A 157 -20.24 7.07 3.87
CA GLY A 157 -19.69 8.41 4.07
C GLY A 157 -18.32 8.40 4.73
N ARG A 158 -18.15 7.60 5.79
CA ARG A 158 -16.86 7.41 6.47
C ARG A 158 -15.80 6.87 5.53
N MET A 159 -16.14 5.87 4.71
CA MET A 159 -15.22 5.33 3.70
C MET A 159 -14.89 6.34 2.60
N LEU A 160 -15.87 7.13 2.13
CA LEU A 160 -15.64 8.20 1.16
C LEU A 160 -14.70 9.27 1.73
N PHE A 161 -14.93 9.69 2.98
CA PHE A 161 -14.09 10.65 3.68
C PHE A 161 -12.65 10.13 3.81
N ALA A 162 -12.49 8.88 4.24
CA ALA A 162 -11.19 8.24 4.38
C ALA A 162 -10.41 8.24 3.05
N ARG A 163 -11.09 8.06 1.90
CA ARG A 163 -10.45 8.02 0.58
C ARG A 163 -10.16 9.39 -0.02
N LYS A 164 -11.07 10.37 0.15
CA LYS A 164 -11.05 11.63 -0.61
C LYS A 164 -10.73 12.86 0.25
N CYS A 165 -10.93 12.81 1.56
CA CYS A 165 -10.88 13.99 2.43
C CYS A 165 -9.78 13.90 3.51
N SER A 166 -9.52 12.71 4.03
CA SER A 166 -8.62 12.46 5.17
C SER A 166 -7.15 12.87 4.93
N TYR A 167 -6.75 12.99 3.67
CA TYR A 167 -5.43 13.49 3.32
C TYR A 167 -5.25 14.96 3.75
N CYS A 168 -6.29 15.77 3.60
CA CYS A 168 -6.26 17.20 3.92
C CYS A 168 -6.90 17.56 5.26
N HIS A 169 -7.84 16.76 5.77
CA HIS A 169 -8.63 17.09 6.95
C HIS A 169 -8.53 16.01 8.03
N TYR A 170 -8.48 16.44 9.29
CA TYR A 170 -8.75 15.58 10.44
C TYR A 170 -10.25 15.52 10.70
N ALA A 171 -10.79 14.33 10.97
CA ALA A 171 -12.20 14.13 11.30
C ALA A 171 -12.47 14.33 12.80
N ASP A 172 -11.46 14.04 13.63
CA ASP A 172 -11.52 13.92 15.09
C ASP A 172 -10.78 15.04 15.83
N SER A 173 -10.22 15.99 15.08
CA SER A 173 -9.53 17.17 15.60
C SER A 173 -10.01 18.45 14.92
N ASP A 174 -9.94 19.56 15.64
CA ASP A 174 -10.10 20.93 15.17
C ASP A 174 -8.79 21.52 14.61
N GLN A 175 -7.66 20.88 14.86
CA GLN A 175 -6.35 21.30 14.35
C GLN A 175 -6.30 21.24 12.81
N GLY A 176 -5.60 22.21 12.22
CA GLY A 176 -5.35 22.24 10.79
C GLY A 176 -4.36 21.15 10.35
N LYS A 177 -4.56 20.63 9.14
CA LYS A 177 -3.62 19.76 8.45
C LYS A 177 -3.15 20.45 7.17
N LEU A 178 -3.76 20.14 6.03
CA LEU A 178 -3.68 20.96 4.82
C LEU A 178 -4.94 21.83 4.69
N GLY A 179 -6.08 21.29 5.11
CA GLY A 179 -7.31 22.01 5.37
C GLY A 179 -7.62 22.08 6.88
N PRO A 180 -8.71 22.77 7.26
CA PRO A 180 -9.16 22.89 8.64
C PRO A 180 -9.59 21.53 9.24
N GLY A 181 -9.48 21.39 10.57
CA GLY A 181 -10.01 20.25 11.29
C GLY A 181 -11.54 20.26 11.35
N LEU A 182 -12.16 19.10 11.16
CA LEU A 182 -13.60 18.93 10.93
C LEU A 182 -14.35 18.28 12.11
N ARG A 183 -13.69 18.12 13.26
CA ARG A 183 -14.35 17.67 14.49
C ARG A 183 -15.60 18.51 14.75
N GLU A 184 -16.75 17.88 14.91
CA GLU A 184 -18.00 18.55 15.24
C GLU A 184 -18.34 19.69 14.24
N VAL A 185 -17.93 19.59 12.97
CA VAL A 185 -18.03 20.72 12.01
C VAL A 185 -19.45 21.24 11.82
N LEU A 186 -20.46 20.37 11.86
CA LEU A 186 -21.88 20.72 11.69
C LEU A 186 -22.56 21.18 13.00
N THR A 187 -21.87 21.12 14.15
CA THR A 187 -22.38 21.70 15.40
C THR A 187 -21.89 23.13 15.63
N ARG A 188 -20.92 23.59 14.83
CA ARG A 188 -20.37 24.96 14.87
C ARG A 188 -21.37 25.96 14.28
N GLU A 189 -21.21 27.23 14.60
CA GLU A 189 -22.02 28.28 13.96
C GLU A 189 -21.66 28.46 12.48
N THR A 190 -20.36 28.40 12.16
CA THR A 190 -19.85 28.66 10.80
C THR A 190 -18.80 27.64 10.35
N LEU A 191 -18.74 27.43 9.04
CA LEU A 191 -17.72 26.63 8.38
C LEU A 191 -16.36 27.33 8.46
N PRO A 192 -15.28 26.58 8.75
CA PRO A 192 -13.95 27.15 8.81
C PRO A 192 -13.54 27.81 7.49
N GLN A 193 -12.82 28.92 7.59
CA GLN A 193 -12.31 29.75 6.49
C GLN A 193 -13.38 30.46 5.64
N SER A 194 -14.44 29.78 5.22
CA SER A 194 -15.47 30.38 4.36
C SER A 194 -16.44 31.30 5.12
N GLY A 195 -16.62 31.09 6.44
CA GLY A 195 -17.53 31.86 7.28
C GLY A 195 -19.02 31.62 6.99
N ARG A 196 -19.36 30.70 6.08
CA ARG A 196 -20.75 30.30 5.80
C ARG A 196 -21.35 29.59 7.01
N PRO A 197 -22.67 29.66 7.26
CA PRO A 197 -23.30 28.86 8.31
C PRO A 197 -22.99 27.37 8.17
N ALA A 198 -22.71 26.66 9.27
CA ALA A 198 -22.35 25.24 9.21
C ALA A 198 -23.58 24.33 9.03
N THR A 199 -24.18 24.38 7.84
CA THR A 199 -25.35 23.55 7.49
C THR A 199 -25.00 22.50 6.43
N PRO A 200 -25.76 21.40 6.34
CA PRO A 200 -25.63 20.39 5.29
C PRO A 200 -25.59 20.98 3.87
N GLU A 201 -26.41 22.00 3.59
CA GLU A 201 -26.49 22.66 2.30
C GLU A 201 -25.19 23.43 1.99
N ASN A 202 -24.62 24.09 2.99
CA ASN A 202 -23.36 24.80 2.83
C ASN A 202 -22.17 23.86 2.72
N ILE A 203 -22.20 22.68 3.35
CA ILE A 203 -21.22 21.62 3.10
C ILE A 203 -21.33 21.11 1.65
N ARG A 204 -22.55 20.87 1.15
CA ARG A 204 -22.77 20.51 -0.26
C ARG A 204 -22.22 21.59 -1.20
N GLN A 205 -22.50 22.86 -0.92
CA GLN A 205 -21.94 23.97 -1.70
C GLN A 205 -20.41 24.04 -1.59
N GLN A 206 -19.82 23.76 -0.42
CA GLN A 206 -18.37 23.73 -0.25
C GLN A 206 -17.73 22.59 -1.05
N LEU A 207 -18.39 21.45 -1.22
CA LEU A 207 -17.90 20.33 -2.05
C LEU A 207 -18.00 20.63 -3.55
N ILE A 208 -19.03 21.36 -3.98
CA ILE A 208 -19.27 21.67 -5.40
C ILE A 208 -18.51 22.93 -5.83
N ASN A 209 -18.64 24.01 -5.05
CA ASN A 209 -18.07 25.34 -5.24
C ASN A 209 -17.22 25.72 -4.02
N PRO A 210 -16.02 25.14 -3.90
CA PRO A 210 -15.18 25.26 -2.72
C PRO A 210 -14.63 26.68 -2.52
N PHE A 211 -14.30 26.96 -1.26
CA PHE A 211 -13.59 28.17 -0.83
C PHE A 211 -12.07 27.93 -0.79
N GLY A 212 -11.31 28.93 -1.24
CA GLY A 212 -9.84 28.90 -1.19
C GLY A 212 -9.23 27.83 -2.08
N ASN A 213 -8.26 27.08 -1.54
CA ASN A 213 -7.50 26.07 -2.27
C ASN A 213 -8.14 24.66 -2.22
N MET A 214 -9.34 24.52 -1.66
CA MET A 214 -10.04 23.24 -1.64
C MET A 214 -10.47 22.88 -3.08
N PRO A 215 -10.20 21.65 -3.57
CA PRO A 215 -10.59 21.26 -4.92
C PRO A 215 -12.10 21.05 -5.04
N SER A 216 -12.66 21.27 -6.23
CA SER A 216 -14.08 21.00 -6.52
C SER A 216 -14.30 19.51 -6.75
N PHE A 217 -15.39 18.98 -6.20
CA PHE A 217 -15.80 17.59 -6.35
C PHE A 217 -17.00 17.40 -7.28
N ARG A 218 -17.50 18.46 -7.92
CA ARG A 218 -18.71 18.44 -8.78
C ARG A 218 -18.70 17.33 -9.83
N ALA A 219 -17.53 17.02 -10.41
CA ALA A 219 -17.39 16.00 -11.45
C ALA A 219 -17.00 14.61 -10.91
N SER A 220 -16.71 14.49 -9.61
CA SER A 220 -16.05 13.32 -9.01
C SER A 220 -16.82 12.66 -7.87
N LEU A 221 -17.95 13.25 -7.49
CA LEU A 221 -18.90 12.74 -6.51
C LEU A 221 -20.31 12.84 -7.08
N THR A 222 -21.09 11.78 -6.91
CA THR A 222 -22.53 11.77 -7.18
C THR A 222 -23.30 12.45 -6.05
N GLU A 223 -24.54 12.87 -6.31
CA GLU A 223 -25.40 13.47 -5.28
C GLU A 223 -25.55 12.57 -4.05
N LYS A 224 -25.69 11.25 -4.28
CA LYS A 224 -25.77 10.24 -3.21
C LYS A 224 -24.49 10.17 -2.37
N GLU A 225 -23.31 10.18 -3.00
CA GLU A 225 -22.04 10.16 -2.26
C GLU A 225 -21.84 11.43 -1.44
N ILE A 226 -22.35 12.57 -1.91
CA ILE A 226 -22.37 13.82 -1.14
C ILE A 226 -23.29 13.67 0.08
N ASP A 227 -24.48 13.11 -0.08
CA ASP A 227 -25.40 12.86 1.05
C ASP A 227 -24.79 11.91 2.08
N GLU A 228 -24.15 10.83 1.64
CA GLU A 228 -23.46 9.88 2.52
C GLU A 228 -22.30 10.57 3.28
N LEU A 229 -21.51 11.41 2.61
CA LEU A 229 -20.47 12.20 3.25
C LEU A 229 -21.02 13.16 4.30
N ILE A 230 -22.10 13.89 3.97
CA ILE A 230 -22.76 14.79 4.92
C ILE A 230 -23.30 14.02 6.11
N ALA A 231 -23.93 12.86 5.89
CA ALA A 231 -24.44 12.01 6.96
C ALA A 231 -23.31 11.59 7.91
N TYR A 232 -22.13 11.26 7.38
CA TYR A 232 -20.94 11.00 8.21
C TYR A 232 -20.44 12.23 8.96
N LEU A 233 -20.33 13.39 8.31
CA LEU A 233 -19.91 14.64 8.95
C LEU A 233 -20.84 15.06 10.09
N SER A 234 -22.13 14.70 10.02
CA SER A 234 -23.10 14.93 11.09
C SER A 234 -22.88 14.06 12.33
N THR A 235 -22.01 13.04 12.23
CA THR A 235 -21.63 12.17 13.36
C THR A 235 -20.30 12.54 14.01
N LEU A 236 -19.59 13.53 13.46
CA LEU A 236 -18.28 13.98 13.94
C LEU A 236 -18.35 14.93 15.12
#